data_AF-A0A4Q7ABQ8-F1
#
_entry.id   AF-A0A4Q7ABQ8-F1
#
_cell.length_a   1.000
_cell.length_b   1.000
_cell.length_c   1.000
_cell.angle_alpha   90.00
_cell.angle_beta   90.00
_cell.angle_gamma   90.00
#
_symmetry.space_group_name_H-M   'P 1'
#
loop_
_entity.id
_entity.type
_entity.pdbx_description
1 polymer ?
#
loop_
_entity_poly.entity_id
_entity_poly.type
_entity_poly.pdbx_seq_one_letter_code
_entity_poly.pdbx_strand_id
1 'polypeptide(L)'
;MPLKINTEAFAKVPENLVDPAKPNIKKYNIRVHKTDLAVLDALATRDGISRSQLLNQLVEAILLNSLFSLDTRAGYYVANSANKLANIPPKEGWVLDLANKHFSAVYELKSRCDYEDTCSEEPTDRDQIHEKLSQAVKDGKLGKV
;
A
#
# COMPACT_ATOMS: atom_id res chain seq x y z
N MET A 1 -21.07 63.79 -7.03
CA MET A 1 -21.47 63.03 -5.83
C MET A 1 -20.23 62.33 -5.28
N PRO A 2 -19.80 62.58 -4.03
CA PRO A 2 -18.63 61.91 -3.48
C PRO A 2 -18.92 60.43 -3.19
N LEU A 3 -18.00 59.55 -3.59
CA LEU A 3 -18.06 58.11 -3.36
C LEU A 3 -17.89 57.84 -1.85
N LYS A 4 -18.92 57.27 -1.20
CA LYS A 4 -18.84 56.81 0.19
C LYS A 4 -18.08 55.48 0.22
N ILE A 5 -16.83 55.52 0.67
CA ILE A 5 -16.04 54.31 0.93
C ILE A 5 -16.60 53.66 2.20
N ASN A 6 -17.08 52.42 2.08
CA ASN A 6 -17.63 51.68 3.20
C ASN A 6 -16.49 51.11 4.06
N THR A 7 -16.12 51.84 5.11
CA THR A 7 -15.00 51.53 6.01
C THR A 7 -15.21 50.25 6.83
N GLU A 8 -16.45 49.75 6.93
CA GLU A 8 -16.78 48.51 7.64
C GLU A 8 -16.29 47.26 6.91
N ALA A 9 -16.15 47.30 5.57
CA ALA A 9 -15.56 46.20 4.81
C ALA A 9 -14.05 46.01 5.07
N PHE A 10 -13.41 47.01 5.70
CA PHE A 10 -12.00 46.99 6.10
C PHE A 10 -11.82 46.85 7.62
N ALA A 11 -12.91 46.66 8.37
CA ALA A 11 -12.83 46.33 9.78
C ALA A 11 -12.11 44.98 9.92
N LYS A 12 -10.90 45.01 10.47
CA LYS A 12 -10.03 43.86 10.71
C LYS A 12 -10.84 42.69 11.26
N VAL A 13 -10.98 41.65 10.45
CA VAL A 13 -11.38 40.33 10.92
C VAL A 13 -10.38 39.95 12.03
N PRO A 14 -10.82 39.64 13.26
CA PRO A 14 -9.91 39.25 14.31
C PRO A 14 -9.10 38.02 13.85
N GLU A 15 -7.80 38.21 13.73
CA GLU A 15 -6.84 37.28 13.12
C GLU A 15 -6.59 36.01 13.95
N ASN A 16 -7.39 35.72 14.98
CA ASN A 16 -7.16 34.61 15.90
C ASN A 16 -8.47 33.97 16.40
N LEU A 17 -9.30 33.49 15.48
CA LEU A 17 -10.21 32.38 15.79
C LEU A 17 -9.53 31.08 15.36
N VAL A 18 -8.49 30.69 16.11
CA VAL A 18 -7.97 29.32 16.00
C VAL A 18 -8.97 28.42 16.70
N ASP A 19 -9.85 27.78 15.93
CA ASP A 19 -10.70 26.70 16.40
C ASP A 19 -9.83 25.67 17.14
N PRO A 20 -10.01 25.46 18.46
CA PRO A 20 -9.26 24.43 19.21
C PRO A 20 -9.63 23.01 18.77
N ALA A 21 -10.68 22.86 17.95
CA ALA A 21 -11.13 21.59 17.37
C ALA A 21 -10.41 21.22 16.06
N LYS A 22 -9.65 22.13 15.44
CA LYS A 22 -8.86 21.76 14.26
C LYS A 22 -7.55 21.12 14.72
N PRO A 23 -7.28 19.85 14.37
CA PRO A 23 -5.96 19.28 14.58
C PRO A 23 -4.94 20.23 13.95
N ASN A 24 -3.85 20.52 14.67
CA ASN A 24 -2.77 21.37 14.21
C ASN A 24 -2.00 20.66 13.08
N ILE A 25 -2.66 20.52 11.92
CA ILE A 25 -2.12 19.87 10.74
C ILE A 25 -1.13 20.86 10.13
N LYS A 26 0.15 20.67 10.46
CA LYS A 26 1.26 21.39 9.83
C LYS A 26 1.27 21.04 8.35
N LYS A 27 1.03 22.04 7.50
CA LYS A 27 1.22 21.91 6.05
C LYS A 27 2.70 22.03 5.75
N TYR A 28 3.26 21.03 5.07
CA TYR A 28 4.65 21.02 4.64
C TYR A 28 4.72 21.23 3.13
N ASN A 29 5.58 22.16 2.71
CA ASN A 29 5.84 22.39 1.30
C ASN A 29 7.03 21.52 0.88
N ILE A 30 6.81 20.66 -0.13
CA ILE A 30 7.82 19.74 -0.66
C ILE A 30 8.30 20.28 -2.01
N ARG A 31 9.61 20.24 -2.24
CA ARG A 31 10.20 20.56 -3.55
C ARG A 31 10.24 19.30 -4.40
N VAL A 32 9.67 19.37 -5.59
CA VAL A 32 9.60 18.25 -6.55
C VAL A 32 10.16 18.72 -7.89
N HIS A 33 10.83 17.83 -8.62
CA HIS A 33 11.35 18.14 -9.94
C HIS A 33 10.22 18.40 -10.94
N LYS A 34 10.44 19.26 -11.95
CA LYS A 34 9.39 19.67 -12.89
C LYS A 34 8.80 18.49 -13.70
N THR A 35 9.64 17.55 -14.14
CA THR A 35 9.14 16.36 -14.85
C THR A 35 8.30 15.47 -13.95
N ASP A 36 8.74 15.23 -12.71
CA ASP A 36 7.98 14.40 -11.76
C ASP A 36 6.64 15.06 -11.40
N LEU A 37 6.60 16.40 -11.37
CA LEU A 37 5.37 17.14 -11.16
C LEU A 37 4.34 16.86 -12.27
N ALA A 38 4.77 16.81 -13.54
CA ALA A 38 3.89 16.48 -14.66
C ALA A 38 3.36 15.05 -14.56
N VAL A 39 4.19 14.10 -14.12
CA VAL A 39 3.77 12.72 -13.87
C VAL A 39 2.75 12.65 -12.73
N LEU A 40 2.99 13.35 -11.63
CA LEU A 40 2.06 13.41 -10.50
C LEU A 40 0.71 14.02 -10.88
N ASP A 41 0.71 15.08 -11.70
CA ASP A 41 -0.53 15.70 -12.18
C ASP A 41 -1.32 14.75 -13.09
N ALA A 42 -0.64 14.00 -13.97
CA ALA A 42 -1.27 12.99 -14.82
C ALA A 42 -1.89 11.85 -13.99
N LEU A 43 -1.17 11.35 -12.98
CA LEU A 43 -1.66 10.30 -12.07
C LEU A 43 -2.84 10.79 -11.23
N ALA A 44 -2.75 12.00 -10.66
CA ALA A 44 -3.82 12.59 -9.87
C ALA A 44 -5.09 12.78 -10.71
N THR A 45 -4.94 13.19 -11.98
CA THR A 45 -6.06 13.33 -12.93
C THR A 45 -6.69 11.99 -13.27
N ARG A 46 -5.87 10.96 -13.51
CA ARG A 46 -6.34 9.59 -13.78
C ARG A 46 -7.18 9.04 -12.62
N ASP A 47 -6.72 9.27 -11.40
CA ASP A 47 -7.35 8.73 -10.18
C ASP A 47 -8.46 9.65 -9.63
N GLY A 48 -8.70 10.81 -10.27
CA GLY A 48 -9.76 11.75 -9.88
C GLY A 48 -9.52 12.43 -8.53
N ILE A 49 -8.27 12.49 -8.07
CA ILE A 49 -7.89 13.04 -6.76
C ILE A 49 -7.02 14.29 -6.91
N SER A 50 -6.91 15.07 -5.83
CA SER A 50 -5.97 16.19 -5.81
C SER A 50 -4.52 15.69 -5.75
N ARG A 51 -3.60 16.45 -6.36
CA ARG A 51 -2.16 16.17 -6.25
C ARG A 51 -1.68 16.04 -4.80
N SER A 52 -2.20 16.86 -3.89
CA SER A 52 -1.86 16.78 -2.45
C SER A 52 -2.29 15.46 -1.81
N GLN A 53 -3.46 14.93 -2.19
CA GLN A 53 -3.91 13.63 -1.72
C GLN A 53 -3.02 12.51 -2.25
N LEU A 54 -2.70 12.54 -3.54
CA LEU A 54 -1.77 11.57 -4.14
C LEU A 54 -0.40 11.59 -3.44
N LEU A 55 0.14 12.79 -3.18
CA LEU A 55 1.41 12.95 -2.46
C LEU A 55 1.34 12.38 -1.04
N ASN A 56 0.25 12.63 -0.31
CA ASN A 56 0.09 12.07 1.03
C ASN A 56 0.03 10.54 0.99
N GLN A 57 -0.74 9.96 0.07
CA GLN A 57 -0.82 8.50 -0.11
C GLN A 57 0.54 7.89 -0.44
N LEU A 58 1.31 8.55 -1.31
CA LEU A 58 2.64 8.09 -1.70
C LEU A 58 3.62 8.15 -0.51
N VAL A 59 3.59 9.23 0.26
CA VAL A 59 4.39 9.36 1.49
C VAL A 59 4.00 8.31 2.52
N GLU A 60 2.71 8.09 2.76
CA GLU A 60 2.21 7.04 3.65
C GLU A 60 2.69 5.65 3.21
N ALA A 61 2.61 5.33 1.92
CA ALA A 61 3.08 4.07 1.37
C ALA A 61 4.60 3.87 1.56
N ILE A 62 5.41 4.91 1.32
CA ILE A 62 6.87 4.88 1.52
C ILE A 62 7.20 4.65 3.00
N LEU A 63 6.56 5.38 3.90
CA LEU A 63 6.77 5.25 5.34
C LEU A 63 6.36 3.86 5.83
N LEU A 64 5.23 3.34 5.37
CA LEU A 64 4.75 2.01 5.73
C LEU A 64 5.67 0.91 5.17
N ASN A 65 6.19 1.06 3.95
CA ASN A 65 7.24 0.18 3.40
C ASN A 65 8.51 0.21 4.26
N SER A 66 8.93 1.39 4.69
CA SER A 66 10.10 1.56 5.53
C SER A 66 9.91 0.89 6.88
N LEU A 67 8.74 1.04 7.51
CA LEU A 67 8.38 0.35 8.75
C LEU A 67 8.37 -1.16 8.60
N PHE A 68 7.81 -1.67 7.51
CA PHE A 68 7.75 -3.10 7.21
C PHE A 68 9.14 -3.71 6.96
N SER A 69 10.09 -2.93 6.46
CA SER A 69 11.47 -3.39 6.25
C SER A 69 12.27 -3.58 7.55
N LEU A 70 11.78 -3.05 8.67
CA LEU A 70 12.39 -3.23 9.98
C LEU A 70 12.06 -4.62 10.55
N ASP A 71 12.85 -5.05 11.54
CA ASP A 71 12.47 -6.18 12.38
C ASP A 71 11.07 -5.94 12.99
N THR A 72 10.26 -6.99 13.09
CA THR A 72 8.86 -6.91 13.52
C THR A 72 8.70 -6.19 14.86
N ARG A 73 9.62 -6.40 15.81
CA ARG A 73 9.56 -5.76 17.13
C ARG A 73 9.91 -4.27 17.05
N ALA A 74 10.90 -3.93 16.25
CA ALA A 74 11.31 -2.55 16.01
C ALA A 74 10.22 -1.77 15.25
N GLY A 75 9.66 -2.35 14.18
CA GLY A 75 8.55 -1.78 13.41
C GLY A 75 7.33 -1.51 14.28
N TYR A 76 6.94 -2.48 15.13
CA TYR A 76 5.85 -2.29 16.10
C TYR A 76 6.13 -1.15 17.08
N TYR A 77 7.36 -1.06 17.63
CA TYR A 77 7.71 -0.02 18.59
C TYR A 77 7.61 1.38 17.96
N VAL A 78 8.11 1.55 16.74
CA VAL A 78 8.04 2.83 16.01
C VAL A 78 6.60 3.17 15.68
N ALA A 79 5.81 2.22 15.14
CA ALA A 79 4.40 2.43 14.81
C ALA A 79 3.56 2.80 16.05
N ASN A 80 3.77 2.11 17.18
CA ASN A 80 3.07 2.39 18.42
C ASN A 80 3.45 3.77 18.99
N SER A 81 4.73 4.14 18.90
CA SER A 81 5.21 5.46 19.31
C SER A 81 4.63 6.57 18.45
N ALA A 82 4.56 6.36 17.13
CA ALA A 82 3.93 7.29 16.19
C ALA A 82 2.43 7.47 16.49
N ASN A 83 1.69 6.39 16.71
CA ASN A 83 0.28 6.44 17.10
C ASN A 83 0.08 7.23 18.40
N LYS A 84 0.91 7.00 19.42
CA LYS A 84 0.85 7.76 20.69
C LYS A 84 1.09 9.25 20.48
N LEU A 85 2.10 9.62 19.69
CA LEU A 85 2.40 11.03 19.38
C LEU A 85 1.26 11.72 18.61
N ALA A 86 0.57 10.96 17.77
CA ALA A 86 -0.57 11.45 16.99
C ALA A 86 -1.92 11.33 17.72
N ASN A 87 -1.95 10.83 18.96
CA ASN A 87 -3.16 10.50 19.72
C ASN A 87 -4.13 9.57 18.96
N ILE A 88 -3.59 8.65 18.16
CA ILE A 88 -4.35 7.65 17.40
C ILE A 88 -4.57 6.42 18.30
N PRO A 89 -5.81 5.88 18.37
CA PRO A 89 -6.09 4.72 19.19
C PRO A 89 -5.38 3.46 18.69
N PRO A 90 -5.10 2.46 19.56
CA PRO A 90 -4.35 1.25 19.20
C PRO A 90 -5.01 0.36 18.14
N LYS A 91 -6.32 0.53 17.92
CA LYS A 91 -7.11 -0.23 16.94
C LYS A 91 -7.08 0.38 15.54
N GLU A 92 -6.38 1.50 15.35
CA GLU A 92 -6.32 2.24 14.10
C GLU A 92 -4.88 2.74 13.84
N GLY A 93 -4.61 3.18 12.61
CA GLY A 93 -3.34 3.76 12.20
C GLY A 93 -2.20 2.76 12.07
N TRP A 94 -0.97 3.26 12.29
CA TRP A 94 0.26 2.63 11.82
C TRP A 94 0.49 1.20 12.32
N VAL A 95 0.03 0.86 13.53
CA VAL A 95 0.14 -0.49 14.09
C VAL A 95 -0.74 -1.48 13.32
N LEU A 96 -1.99 -1.09 13.01
CA LEU A 96 -2.91 -1.91 12.24
C LEU A 96 -2.45 -2.02 10.78
N ASP A 97 -2.02 -0.91 10.19
CA ASP A 97 -1.54 -0.87 8.80
C ASP A 97 -0.32 -1.78 8.61
N LEU A 98 0.60 -1.77 9.58
CA LEU A 98 1.75 -2.66 9.59
C LEU A 98 1.33 -4.14 9.73
N ALA A 99 0.40 -4.44 10.64
CA ALA A 99 -0.11 -5.80 10.83
C ALA A 99 -0.81 -6.34 9.57
N ASN A 100 -1.66 -5.52 8.93
CA ASN A 100 -2.33 -5.86 7.68
C ASN A 100 -1.33 -6.16 6.57
N LYS A 101 -0.24 -5.39 6.50
CA LYS A 101 0.81 -5.61 5.50
C LYS A 101 1.58 -6.90 5.72
N HIS A 102 1.91 -7.24 6.98
CA HIS A 102 2.47 -8.54 7.31
C HIS A 102 1.52 -9.69 6.96
N PHE A 103 0.23 -9.55 7.23
CA PHE A 103 -0.75 -10.58 6.90
C PHE A 103 -0.93 -10.75 5.39
N SER A 104 -0.97 -9.66 4.62
CA SER A 104 -1.04 -9.68 3.15
C SER A 104 0.18 -10.37 2.55
N ALA A 105 1.38 -10.05 3.05
CA ALA A 105 2.61 -10.69 2.58
C ALA A 105 2.61 -12.21 2.83
N VAL A 106 2.12 -12.64 4.01
CA VAL A 106 1.97 -14.07 4.33
C VAL A 106 0.94 -14.73 3.41
N TYR A 107 -0.18 -14.07 3.13
CA TYR A 107 -1.21 -14.60 2.23
C TYR A 107 -0.72 -14.73 0.78
N GLU A 108 -0.02 -13.72 0.27
CA GLU A 108 0.58 -13.73 -1.07
C GLU A 108 1.63 -14.83 -1.23
N LEU A 109 2.48 -15.03 -0.20
CA LEU A 109 3.45 -16.13 -0.19
C LEU A 109 2.75 -17.48 -0.14
N LYS A 110 1.75 -17.64 0.72
CA LYS A 110 0.98 -18.88 0.82
C LYS A 110 0.30 -19.22 -0.51
N SER A 111 -0.35 -18.25 -1.15
CA SER A 111 -0.97 -18.44 -2.46
C SER A 111 0.03 -18.81 -3.55
N ARG A 112 1.28 -18.34 -3.48
CA ARG A 112 2.34 -18.71 -4.43
C ARG A 112 2.89 -20.11 -4.15
N CYS A 113 3.10 -20.46 -2.89
CA CYS A 113 3.50 -21.82 -2.51
C CYS A 113 2.43 -22.85 -2.88
N ASP A 114 1.15 -22.56 -2.59
CA ASP A 114 0.03 -23.41 -2.96
C ASP A 114 -0.07 -23.56 -4.51
N TYR A 115 0.28 -22.51 -5.27
CA TYR A 115 0.33 -22.57 -6.74
C TYR A 115 1.47 -23.46 -7.24
N GLU A 116 2.69 -23.32 -6.68
CA GLU A 116 3.84 -24.15 -7.04
C GLU A 116 3.61 -25.63 -6.71
N ASP A 117 2.94 -25.94 -5.59
CA ASP A 117 2.54 -27.31 -5.24
C ASP A 117 1.53 -27.86 -6.26
N THR A 118 0.52 -27.08 -6.68
CA THR A 118 -0.44 -27.53 -7.70
C THR A 118 0.16 -27.70 -9.10
N CYS A 119 1.18 -26.91 -9.47
CA CYS A 119 1.91 -27.10 -10.73
C CYS A 119 2.82 -28.33 -10.72
N SER A 120 3.11 -28.90 -9.55
CA SER A 120 3.96 -30.09 -9.38
C SER A 120 3.18 -31.40 -9.52
N GLU A 121 1.86 -31.36 -9.47
CA GLU A 121 0.99 -32.54 -9.31
C GLU A 121 0.14 -32.91 -10.54
N GLU A 122 0.37 -32.32 -11.72
CA GLU A 122 -0.26 -32.86 -12.93
C GLU A 122 0.60 -34.00 -13.51
N PRO A 123 0.18 -35.28 -13.40
CA PRO A 123 0.86 -36.37 -14.08
C PRO A 123 0.79 -36.09 -15.57
N THR A 124 1.94 -35.75 -16.14
CA THR A 124 2.00 -35.36 -17.54
C THR A 124 1.61 -36.57 -18.40
N ASP A 125 1.06 -36.38 -19.60
CA ASP A 125 0.73 -37.48 -20.53
C ASP A 125 1.88 -38.49 -20.69
N ARG A 126 3.12 -38.03 -20.52
CA ARG A 126 4.33 -38.85 -20.49
C ARG A 126 4.33 -39.92 -19.38
N ASP A 127 3.86 -39.61 -18.18
CA ASP A 127 3.83 -40.54 -17.05
C ASP A 127 2.76 -41.61 -17.26
N GLN A 128 1.62 -41.22 -17.83
CA GLN A 128 0.57 -42.16 -18.25
C GLN A 128 1.04 -43.08 -19.39
N ILE A 129 1.87 -42.58 -20.31
CA ILE A 129 2.48 -43.37 -21.39
C ILE A 129 3.50 -44.37 -20.83
N HIS A 130 4.34 -43.97 -19.87
CA HIS A 130 5.30 -44.85 -19.21
C HIS A 130 4.62 -45.96 -18.40
N GLU A 131 3.51 -45.64 -17.74
CA GLU A 131 2.71 -46.62 -17.00
C GLU A 131 2.03 -47.62 -17.96
N LYS A 132 1.42 -47.14 -19.06
CA LYS A 132 0.85 -48.01 -20.10
C LYS A 132 1.89 -48.87 -20.80
N LEU A 133 3.09 -48.36 -21.08
CA LEU A 133 4.20 -49.13 -21.65
C LEU A 133 4.72 -50.19 -20.66
N SER A 134 4.88 -49.82 -19.39
CA SER A 134 5.29 -50.77 -18.33
C SER A 134 4.27 -51.89 -18.15
N GLN A 135 2.97 -51.57 -18.25
CA GLN A 135 1.90 -52.56 -18.20
C GLN A 135 1.88 -53.44 -19.45
N ALA A 136 2.06 -52.88 -20.65
CA ALA A 136 2.12 -53.65 -21.91
C ALA A 136 3.33 -54.59 -22.01
N VAL A 137 4.47 -54.21 -21.39
CA VAL A 137 5.65 -55.08 -21.27
C VAL A 137 5.40 -56.21 -20.27
N LYS A 138 4.72 -55.94 -19.14
CA LYS A 138 4.31 -56.98 -18.17
C LYS A 138 3.29 -57.95 -18.77
N ASP A 139 2.39 -57.46 -19.62
CA ASP A 139 1.38 -58.27 -20.31
C ASP A 139 1.93 -59.03 -21.54
N GLY A 140 3.24 -58.93 -21.82
CA GLY A 140 3.91 -59.69 -22.87
C GLY A 140 3.56 -59.29 -24.30
N LYS A 141 2.96 -58.12 -24.52
CA LYS A 141 2.50 -57.65 -25.84
C LYS A 141 3.60 -56.97 -26.67
N LEU A 142 4.72 -56.61 -26.06
CA LEU A 142 5.88 -56.06 -26.75
C LEU A 142 6.99 -57.12 -26.76
N GLY A 143 7.24 -57.70 -27.94
CA GLY A 143 8.30 -58.68 -28.14
C GLY A 143 9.66 -58.11 -27.74
N LYS A 144 10.49 -58.94 -27.11
CA LYS A 144 11.88 -58.63 -26.79
C LYS A 144 12.61 -58.29 -28.10
N VAL A 145 13.10 -57.06 -28.22
CA VAL A 145 14.15 -56.71 -29.20
C VAL A 145 15.49 -57.15 -28.61
#